data_AF-A0A3P1TCV2-F1
#
_entry.id   AF-A0A3P1TCV2-F1
#
_cell.length_a   1.000
_cell.length_b   1.000
_cell.length_c   1.000
_cell.angle_alpha   90.00
_cell.angle_beta   90.00
_cell.angle_gamma   90.00
#
_symmetry.space_group_name_H-M   'P 1'
#
loop_
_entity.id
_entity.type
_entity.pdbx_description
1 polymer ?
#
loop_
_entity_poly.entity_id
_entity_poly.type
_entity_poly.pdbx_seq_one_letter_code
_entity_poly.pdbx_strand_id
1 'polypeptide(L)'
;MDDWDEFSVRFLRTVMQLGERSFLVLVNPENRQFTVQLRVDEDALHAHCSITILNLDDPAVTTRLSELGWIGTGEDAEQGYFWGRNLPLPAMSSAYQRLVDDSVATMRELQGISAPSQLRYKAWREPEGIPDGVLYYEEDLAELDPGENPLHLDLGIPLEPEP
;
A
#
# COMPACT_ATOMS: atom_id res chain seq x y z
N MET A 1 -17.36 -4.46 17.93
CA MET A 1 -16.47 -4.21 16.80
C MET A 1 -15.77 -2.94 17.14
N ASP A 2 -14.47 -2.99 17.37
CA ASP A 2 -13.68 -1.79 17.62
C ASP A 2 -13.39 -1.03 16.31
N ASP A 3 -12.83 0.18 16.40
CA ASP A 3 -12.52 1.03 15.24
C ASP A 3 -11.54 0.32 14.27
N TRP A 4 -10.63 -0.50 14.80
CA TRP A 4 -9.67 -1.26 14.00
C TRP A 4 -10.31 -2.45 13.27
N ASP A 5 -11.29 -3.12 13.86
CA ASP A 5 -12.05 -4.18 13.20
C ASP A 5 -12.82 -3.61 12.00
N GLU A 6 -13.49 -2.46 12.18
CA GLU A 6 -14.25 -1.82 11.11
C GLU A 6 -13.32 -1.36 9.99
N PHE A 7 -12.20 -0.71 10.34
CA PHE A 7 -11.17 -0.32 9.39
C PHE A 7 -10.61 -1.53 8.63
N SER A 8 -10.29 -2.63 9.31
CA SER A 8 -9.77 -3.86 8.67
C SER A 8 -10.75 -4.44 7.64
N VAL A 9 -12.04 -4.46 7.95
CA VAL A 9 -13.08 -4.95 7.01
C VAL A 9 -13.18 -4.05 5.77
N ARG A 10 -13.16 -2.73 5.95
CA ARG A 10 -13.18 -1.76 4.84
C ARG A 10 -11.90 -1.82 4.01
N PHE A 11 -10.76 -1.96 4.68
CA PHE A 11 -9.45 -2.07 4.04
C PHE A 11 -9.38 -3.35 3.19
N LEU A 12 -9.78 -4.50 3.72
CA LEU A 12 -9.86 -5.74 2.95
C LEU A 12 -10.74 -5.61 1.71
N ARG A 13 -11.95 -5.07 1.87
CA ARG A 13 -12.87 -4.87 0.74
C ARG A 13 -12.23 -3.98 -0.33
N THR A 14 -11.60 -2.89 0.10
CA THR A 14 -10.90 -1.95 -0.79
C THR A 14 -9.78 -2.64 -1.54
N VAL A 15 -8.89 -3.36 -0.84
CA VAL A 15 -7.75 -4.05 -1.44
C VAL A 15 -8.19 -5.11 -2.46
N MET A 16 -9.25 -5.85 -2.17
CA MET A 16 -9.81 -6.84 -3.11
C MET A 16 -10.46 -6.21 -4.36
N GLN A 17 -10.73 -4.90 -4.34
CA GLN A 17 -11.35 -4.15 -5.43
C GLN A 17 -10.37 -3.24 -6.17
N LEU A 18 -9.13 -3.11 -5.68
CA LEU A 18 -8.09 -2.36 -6.39
C LEU A 18 -7.83 -3.03 -7.75
N GLY A 19 -7.95 -2.24 -8.82
CA GLY A 19 -7.60 -2.66 -10.16
C GLY A 19 -6.10 -2.47 -10.44
N GLU A 20 -5.65 -2.96 -11.59
CA GLU A 20 -4.31 -2.71 -12.12
C GLU A 20 -3.97 -1.20 -12.13
N ARG A 21 -2.68 -0.88 -12.08
CA ARG A 21 -2.13 0.49 -12.08
C ARG A 21 -2.56 1.33 -10.86
N SER A 22 -3.22 0.71 -9.88
CA SER A 22 -3.72 1.40 -8.69
C SER A 22 -2.69 1.39 -7.58
N PHE A 23 -2.57 2.53 -6.92
CA PHE A 23 -1.72 2.77 -5.78
C PHE A 23 -2.57 3.20 -4.60
N LEU A 24 -2.24 2.70 -3.41
CA LEU A 24 -2.82 3.10 -2.14
C LEU A 24 -1.70 3.31 -1.14
N VAL A 25 -1.59 4.49 -0.56
CA VAL A 25 -0.64 4.82 0.50
C VAL A 25 -1.41 5.21 1.75
N LEU A 26 -1.15 4.51 2.85
CA LEU A 26 -1.63 4.83 4.19
C LEU A 26 -0.54 5.61 4.92
N VAL A 27 -0.88 6.79 5.41
CA VAL A 27 0.06 7.70 6.07
C VAL A 27 -0.49 8.17 7.42
N ASN A 28 0.42 8.45 8.34
CA ASN A 28 0.11 9.31 9.48
C ASN A 28 0.55 10.75 9.12
N PRO A 29 -0.37 11.72 9.04
CA PRO A 29 -0.01 13.10 8.71
C PRO A 29 0.90 13.76 9.75
N GLU A 30 0.87 13.30 11.01
CA GLU A 30 1.76 13.77 12.08
C GLU A 30 3.16 13.16 12.00
N ASN A 31 3.30 12.00 11.33
CA ASN A 31 4.55 11.30 11.17
C ASN A 31 4.62 10.53 9.84
N ARG A 32 5.18 11.20 8.83
CA ARG A 32 5.31 10.69 7.45
C ARG A 32 6.54 9.82 7.22
N GLN A 33 7.34 9.56 8.27
CA GLN A 33 8.53 8.72 8.21
C GLN A 33 8.21 7.22 8.28
N PHE A 34 6.93 6.87 8.40
CA PHE A 34 6.43 5.50 8.31
C PHE A 34 5.19 5.50 7.42
N THR A 35 5.21 4.74 6.32
CA THR A 35 4.05 4.56 5.44
C THR A 35 3.87 3.11 5.05
N VAL A 36 2.62 2.68 4.86
CA VAL A 36 2.29 1.41 4.20
C VAL A 36 1.72 1.73 2.82
N GLN A 37 2.27 1.12 1.78
CA GLN A 37 1.87 1.33 0.39
C GLN A 37 1.52 0.00 -0.27
N LEU A 38 0.45 0.00 -1.05
CA LEU A 38 0.06 -1.07 -1.95
C LEU A 38 0.12 -0.56 -3.40
N ARG A 39 0.57 -1.41 -4.31
CA ARG A 39 0.51 -1.22 -5.76
C ARG A 39 -0.01 -2.50 -6.40
N VAL A 40 -0.93 -2.38 -7.35
CA VAL A 40 -1.42 -3.51 -8.13
C VAL A 40 -0.86 -3.41 -9.54
N ASP A 41 -0.12 -4.44 -9.94
CA ASP A 41 0.31 -4.68 -11.31
C ASP A 41 -0.50 -5.84 -11.91
N GLU A 42 -0.24 -6.20 -13.16
CA GLU A 42 -1.00 -7.22 -13.91
C GLU A 42 -1.03 -8.59 -13.19
N ASP A 43 0.10 -9.00 -12.59
CA ASP A 43 0.30 -10.34 -12.05
C ASP A 43 0.51 -10.37 -10.52
N ALA A 44 0.56 -9.21 -9.86
CA ALA A 44 0.86 -9.13 -8.44
C ALA A 44 0.29 -7.88 -7.76
N LEU A 45 -0.04 -8.05 -6.48
CA LEU A 45 -0.20 -6.95 -5.54
C LEU A 45 1.08 -6.83 -4.71
N HIS A 46 1.76 -5.70 -4.84
CA HIS A 46 2.97 -5.35 -4.12
C HIS A 46 2.61 -4.56 -2.87
N ALA A 47 2.99 -5.05 -1.70
CA ALA A 47 2.88 -4.33 -0.45
C ALA A 47 4.26 -3.91 0.04
N HIS A 48 4.38 -2.66 0.47
CA HIS A 48 5.61 -2.08 0.97
C HIS A 48 5.37 -1.29 2.24
N CYS A 49 6.35 -1.29 3.15
CA CYS A 49 6.43 -0.28 4.19
C CYS A 49 7.76 0.47 4.09
N SER A 50 7.67 1.79 4.09
CA SER A 50 8.83 2.69 4.18
C SER A 50 8.94 3.15 5.63
N ILE A 51 10.12 2.99 6.23
CA ILE A 51 10.37 3.19 7.66
C ILE A 51 11.70 3.92 7.82
N THR A 52 11.70 5.21 8.17
CA THR A 52 12.93 5.97 8.45
C THR A 52 13.05 6.42 9.91
N ILE A 53 12.06 6.09 10.75
CA ILE A 53 12.00 6.53 12.16
C ILE A 53 12.40 5.45 13.16
N LEU A 54 12.32 4.17 12.78
CA LEU A 54 12.68 3.06 13.65
C LEU A 54 14.17 2.73 13.54
N ASN A 55 14.75 2.25 14.64
CA ASN A 55 16.09 1.69 14.63
C ASN A 55 16.06 0.29 14.02
N LEU A 56 16.45 0.17 12.75
CA LEU A 56 16.46 -1.11 12.04
C LEU A 56 17.67 -1.99 12.37
N ASP A 57 18.65 -1.48 13.12
CA ASP A 57 19.71 -2.30 13.71
C ASP A 57 19.22 -3.06 14.94
N ASP A 58 18.03 -2.73 15.48
CA ASP A 58 17.41 -3.46 16.58
C ASP A 58 16.82 -4.79 16.06
N PRO A 59 17.33 -5.96 16.50
CA PRO A 59 16.81 -7.26 16.08
C PRO A 59 15.34 -7.47 16.46
N ALA A 60 14.82 -6.80 17.50
CA ALA A 60 13.42 -6.91 17.88
C ALA A 60 12.51 -6.30 16.81
N VAL A 61 12.89 -5.16 16.23
CA VAL A 61 12.13 -4.48 15.18
C VAL A 61 12.13 -5.31 13.89
N THR A 62 13.29 -5.78 13.46
CA THR A 62 13.43 -6.57 12.22
C THR A 62 12.81 -7.95 12.34
N THR A 63 12.88 -8.58 13.52
CA THR A 63 12.15 -9.83 13.81
C THR A 63 10.65 -9.59 13.72
N ARG A 64 10.13 -8.51 14.32
CA ARG A 64 8.69 -8.22 14.28
C ARG A 64 8.19 -7.94 12.86
N LEU A 65 8.96 -7.20 12.05
CA LEU A 65 8.66 -7.02 10.63
C LEU A 65 8.59 -8.37 9.89
N SER A 66 9.54 -9.25 10.13
CA SER A 66 9.59 -10.58 9.53
C SER A 66 8.40 -11.47 9.95
N GLU A 67 8.00 -11.41 11.22
CA GLU A 67 6.81 -12.12 11.74
C GLU A 67 5.51 -11.66 11.09
N LEU A 68 5.43 -10.36 10.76
CA LEU A 68 4.33 -9.75 9.98
C LEU A 68 4.48 -9.99 8.47
N GLY A 69 5.43 -10.85 8.07
CA GLY A 69 5.62 -11.29 6.69
C GLY A 69 6.33 -10.29 5.78
N TRP A 70 6.90 -9.21 6.33
CA TRP A 70 7.72 -8.28 5.57
C TRP A 70 9.11 -8.85 5.33
N ILE A 71 9.63 -8.65 4.12
CA ILE A 71 10.95 -9.12 3.71
C ILE A 71 11.81 -7.89 3.44
N GLY A 72 12.97 -7.81 4.09
CA GLY A 72 13.98 -6.81 3.75
C GLY A 72 14.55 -7.11 2.36
N THR A 73 14.41 -6.17 1.42
CA THR A 73 14.90 -6.31 0.04
C THR A 73 16.31 -5.73 -0.09
N GLY A 74 17.21 -6.43 -0.81
CA GLY A 74 18.65 -6.13 -1.05
C GLY A 74 19.00 -4.73 -1.62
N GLU A 75 20.31 -4.43 -1.79
CA GLU A 75 21.02 -3.17 -2.18
C GLU A 75 20.37 -1.77 -1.96
N ASP A 76 19.10 -1.52 -2.27
CA ASP A 76 18.30 -0.45 -1.62
C ASP A 76 18.10 -0.72 -0.11
N ALA A 77 18.43 -1.93 0.34
CA ALA A 77 18.63 -2.37 1.73
C ALA A 77 19.78 -1.70 2.46
N GLU A 78 20.73 -1.02 1.79
CA GLU A 78 21.91 -0.48 2.48
C GLU A 78 21.54 0.56 3.55
N GLN A 79 20.35 1.15 3.44
CA GLN A 79 19.75 1.98 4.49
C GLN A 79 18.61 1.27 5.26
N GLY A 80 18.18 0.09 4.81
CA GLY A 80 17.17 -0.77 5.46
C GLY A 80 15.73 -0.25 5.45
N TYR A 81 15.49 0.98 5.01
CA TYR A 81 14.22 1.68 5.22
C TYR A 81 13.05 1.20 4.38
N PHE A 82 13.23 0.23 3.48
CA PHE A 82 12.17 -0.30 2.62
C PHE A 82 12.03 -1.80 2.80
N TRP A 83 10.83 -2.23 3.16
CA TRP A 83 10.49 -3.64 3.35
C TRP A 83 9.26 -3.97 2.51
N GLY A 84 9.25 -5.15 1.91
CA GLY A 84 8.25 -5.51 0.92
C GLY A 84 7.77 -6.94 1.00
N ARG A 85 6.64 -7.20 0.36
CA ARG A 85 6.18 -8.54 0.01
C ARG A 85 5.21 -8.49 -1.15
N ASN A 86 5.19 -9.56 -1.93
CA ASN A 86 4.35 -9.67 -3.11
C ASN A 86 3.27 -10.73 -2.88
N LEU A 87 2.05 -10.42 -3.31
CA LEU A 87 0.93 -11.35 -3.39
C LEU A 87 0.63 -11.63 -4.88
N PRO A 88 0.97 -12.81 -5.41
CA PRO A 88 0.67 -13.18 -6.79
C PRO A 88 -0.83 -13.19 -7.06
N LEU A 89 -1.24 -12.70 -8.24
CA LEU A 89 -2.62 -12.62 -8.67
C LEU A 89 -2.93 -13.67 -9.76
N PRO A 90 -4.15 -14.25 -9.76
CA PRO A 90 -5.21 -14.07 -8.77
C PRO A 90 -4.90 -14.78 -7.45
N ALA A 91 -5.21 -14.12 -6.32
CA ALA A 91 -5.03 -14.66 -4.97
C ALA A 91 -6.35 -15.10 -4.33
N MET A 92 -6.25 -16.04 -3.37
CA MET A 92 -7.39 -16.40 -2.50
C MET A 92 -7.73 -15.26 -1.53
N SER A 93 -9.00 -15.13 -1.15
CA SER A 93 -9.46 -14.11 -0.18
C SER A 93 -8.73 -14.18 1.16
N SER A 94 -8.33 -15.38 1.61
CA SER A 94 -7.54 -15.58 2.83
C SER A 94 -6.13 -14.97 2.74
N ALA A 95 -5.55 -14.88 1.55
CA ALA A 95 -4.25 -14.26 1.36
C ALA A 95 -4.35 -12.73 1.43
N TYR A 96 -5.42 -12.14 0.88
CA TYR A 96 -5.73 -10.72 1.06
C TYR A 96 -6.02 -10.38 2.52
N GLN A 97 -6.80 -11.22 3.22
CA GLN A 97 -7.08 -11.05 4.64
C GLN A 97 -5.78 -10.99 5.44
N ARG A 98 -4.89 -11.98 5.25
CA ARG A 98 -3.58 -11.98 5.91
C ARG A 98 -2.76 -10.74 5.57
N LEU A 99 -2.76 -10.32 4.30
CA LEU A 99 -2.05 -9.10 3.89
C LEU A 99 -2.54 -7.88 4.68
N VAL A 100 -3.85 -7.73 4.81
CA VAL A 100 -4.48 -6.61 5.53
C VAL A 100 -4.22 -6.70 7.03
N ASP A 101 -4.37 -7.87 7.63
CA ASP A 101 -4.17 -8.08 9.07
C ASP A 101 -2.74 -7.71 9.48
N ASP A 102 -1.74 -8.21 8.74
CA ASP A 102 -0.34 -7.90 9.02
C ASP A 102 -0.02 -6.40 8.78
N SER A 103 -0.66 -5.77 7.79
CA SER A 103 -0.50 -4.33 7.52
C SER A 103 -1.09 -3.48 8.65
N VAL A 104 -2.26 -3.87 9.17
CA VAL A 104 -2.89 -3.23 10.33
C VAL A 104 -2.06 -3.41 11.58
N ALA A 105 -1.55 -4.61 11.84
CA ALA A 105 -0.64 -4.88 12.95
C ALA A 105 0.64 -4.05 12.84
N THR A 106 1.19 -3.89 11.63
CA THR A 106 2.36 -3.04 11.37
C THR A 106 2.11 -1.58 11.78
N MET A 107 0.97 -1.00 11.38
CA MET A 107 0.62 0.37 11.76
C MET A 107 0.33 0.51 13.26
N ARG A 108 -0.36 -0.45 13.87
CA ARG A 108 -0.69 -0.41 15.30
C ARG A 108 0.55 -0.56 16.18
N GLU A 109 1.36 -1.57 15.89
CA GLU A 109 2.39 -2.04 16.83
C GLU A 109 3.76 -1.40 16.56
N LEU A 110 4.12 -1.18 15.30
CA LEU A 110 5.44 -0.64 14.94
C LEU A 110 5.39 0.87 14.71
N GLN A 111 4.37 1.36 14.01
CA GLN A 111 4.20 2.81 13.83
C GLN A 111 3.59 3.47 15.08
N GLY A 112 2.95 2.70 15.97
CA GLY A 112 2.35 3.20 17.21
C GLY A 112 1.04 3.96 17.00
N ILE A 113 0.31 3.67 15.92
CA ILE A 113 -1.00 4.28 15.65
C ILE A 113 -2.03 3.72 16.62
N SER A 114 -2.62 4.60 17.42
CA SER A 114 -3.60 4.22 18.44
C SER A 114 -4.99 3.98 17.86
N ALA A 115 -5.38 4.73 16.83
CA ALA A 115 -6.68 4.63 16.17
C ALA A 115 -6.58 4.91 14.66
N PRO A 116 -7.38 4.22 13.81
CA PRO A 116 -7.44 4.47 12.36
C PRO A 116 -7.71 5.92 11.98
N SER A 117 -8.46 6.67 12.80
CA SER A 117 -8.75 8.09 12.56
C SER A 117 -7.51 9.00 12.48
N GLN A 118 -6.36 8.54 13.01
CA GLN A 118 -5.07 9.21 12.86
C GLN A 118 -4.48 9.02 11.46
N LEU A 119 -4.92 8.03 10.69
CA LEU A 119 -4.44 7.78 9.34
C LEU A 119 -5.16 8.66 8.31
N ARG A 120 -4.47 8.89 7.20
CA ARG A 120 -5.01 9.40 5.95
C ARG A 120 -4.59 8.44 4.84
N TYR A 121 -5.31 8.48 3.73
CA TYR A 121 -4.88 7.75 2.54
C TYR A 121 -4.62 8.66 1.36
N LYS A 122 -3.67 8.29 0.52
CA LYS A 122 -3.54 8.74 -0.86
C LYS A 122 -3.81 7.56 -1.77
N ALA A 123 -4.52 7.76 -2.85
CA ALA A 123 -4.68 6.74 -3.86
C ALA A 123 -4.77 7.37 -5.24
N TRP A 124 -4.26 6.67 -6.24
CA TRP A 124 -4.36 7.04 -7.64
C TRP A 124 -4.33 5.78 -8.50
N ARG A 125 -4.88 5.87 -9.71
CA ARG A 125 -4.65 4.92 -10.80
C ARG A 125 -3.81 5.63 -11.85
N GLU A 126 -2.63 5.10 -12.16
CA GLU A 126 -1.80 5.65 -13.24
C GLU A 126 -2.51 5.53 -14.58
N PRO A 127 -2.27 6.42 -15.56
CA PRO A 127 -2.78 6.27 -16.92
C PRO A 127 -2.30 4.96 -17.56
N GLU A 128 -3.01 4.49 -18.58
CA GLU A 128 -2.51 3.40 -19.41
C GLU A 128 -1.21 3.83 -20.10
N GLY A 129 -0.18 3.02 -19.91
CA GLY A 129 1.11 3.22 -20.56
C GLY A 129 1.00 2.91 -22.06
N ILE A 130 1.79 3.63 -22.84
CA ILE A 130 1.96 3.36 -24.26
C ILE A 130 3.22 2.49 -24.40
N PRO A 131 3.12 1.20 -24.77
CA PRO A 131 4.30 0.38 -25.06
C PRO A 131 5.26 1.07 -26.04
N ASP A 132 6.54 1.14 -25.67
CA ASP A 132 7.58 1.71 -26.51
C ASP A 132 7.67 0.98 -27.87
N GLY A 133 7.84 1.74 -28.95
CA GLY A 133 8.09 1.21 -30.29
C GLY A 133 6.84 0.83 -31.10
N VAL A 134 5.64 1.11 -30.60
CA VAL A 134 4.38 1.00 -31.36
C VAL A 134 3.96 2.38 -31.86
N LEU A 135 3.53 2.47 -33.12
CA LEU A 135 2.97 3.71 -33.69
C LEU A 135 1.50 3.81 -33.29
N TYR A 136 1.13 4.92 -32.65
CA TYR A 136 -0.25 5.23 -32.26
C TYR A 136 -0.77 6.40 -33.06
N TYR A 137 -2.02 6.31 -33.50
CA TYR A 137 -2.75 7.44 -34.06
C TYR A 137 -3.43 8.24 -32.94
N GLU A 138 -3.83 9.48 -33.20
CA GLU A 138 -4.51 10.33 -32.19
C GLU A 138 -5.79 9.68 -31.64
N GLU A 139 -6.46 8.86 -32.44
CA GLU A 139 -7.64 8.09 -32.04
C GLU A 139 -7.31 7.00 -31.01
N ASP A 140 -6.20 6.27 -31.20
CA ASP A 140 -5.75 5.23 -30.25
C ASP A 140 -5.39 5.85 -28.90
N LEU A 141 -4.79 7.04 -28.90
CA LEU A 141 -4.43 7.75 -27.68
C LEU A 141 -5.64 8.28 -26.91
N ALA A 142 -6.74 8.57 -27.61
CA ALA A 142 -7.98 9.05 -26.99
C ALA A 142 -8.77 7.92 -26.29
N GLU A 143 -8.49 6.66 -26.63
CA GLU A 143 -9.12 5.49 -26.00
C GLU A 143 -8.42 5.02 -24.73
N LEU A 144 -7.17 5.44 -24.50
CA LEU A 144 -6.40 5.07 -23.30
C LEU A 144 -7.06 5.62 -22.05
N ASP A 145 -7.16 4.78 -21.01
CA ASP A 145 -7.61 5.24 -19.70
C ASP A 145 -6.61 6.27 -19.13
N PRO A 146 -7.02 7.53 -18.91
CA PRO A 146 -6.13 8.58 -18.41
C PRO A 146 -5.74 8.39 -16.94
N GLY A 147 -6.27 7.36 -16.28
CA GLY A 147 -6.08 7.12 -14.86
C GLY A 147 -7.00 8.01 -14.01
N GLU A 148 -6.75 8.02 -12.72
CA GLU A 148 -7.57 8.77 -11.75
C GLU A 148 -6.68 9.22 -10.57
N ASN A 149 -6.62 10.53 -10.32
CA ASN A 149 -5.88 11.08 -9.18
C ASN A 149 -6.62 12.32 -8.65
N PRO A 150 -7.18 12.30 -7.41
CA PRO A 150 -7.17 11.18 -6.48
C PRO A 150 -8.17 10.08 -6.86
N LEU A 151 -7.82 8.82 -6.59
CA LEU A 151 -8.74 7.68 -6.62
C LEU A 151 -9.53 7.63 -5.30
N HIS A 152 -10.86 7.69 -5.36
CA HIS A 152 -11.70 7.67 -4.16
C HIS A 152 -11.99 6.25 -3.67
N LEU A 153 -11.63 5.96 -2.41
CA LEU A 153 -11.77 4.64 -1.79
C LEU A 153 -12.61 4.71 -0.49
N ASP A 154 -13.40 3.68 -0.21
CA ASP A 154 -14.17 3.54 1.04
C ASP A 154 -13.34 2.84 2.13
N LEU A 155 -12.32 3.52 2.63
CA LEU A 155 -11.47 3.03 3.73
C LEU A 155 -12.00 3.40 5.12
N GLY A 156 -13.02 4.26 5.21
CA GLY A 156 -13.49 4.82 6.49
C GLY A 156 -12.54 5.85 7.13
N ILE A 157 -11.42 6.16 6.47
CA ILE A 157 -10.48 7.22 6.85
C ILE A 157 -10.42 8.31 5.76
N PRO A 158 -10.05 9.56 6.06
CA PRO A 158 -10.09 10.64 5.08
C PRO A 158 -8.98 10.52 4.03
N LEU A 159 -9.27 10.96 2.81
CA LEU A 159 -8.26 11.25 1.79
C LEU A 159 -7.30 12.33 2.34
N GLU A 160 -6.02 12.19 2.06
CA GLU A 160 -5.03 13.19 2.39
C GLU A 160 -5.22 14.43 1.49
N PRO A 161 -5.25 15.65 2.05
CA PRO A 161 -5.33 16.85 1.24
C PRO A 161 -4.08 17.00 0.36
N GLU A 162 -4.26 17.55 -0.84
CA GLU A 162 -3.14 18.01 -1.66
C GLU A 162 -2.33 19.06 -0.88
N PRO A 163 -0.99 19.06 -1.02
CA PRO A 163 -0.10 19.99 -0.32
C PRO A 163 -0.33 21.46 -0.68
#